data_AF-A0A397BS12-F1
#
_entry.id   AF-A0A397BS12-F1
#
_cell.length_a   1.000
_cell.length_b   1.000
_cell.length_c   1.000
_cell.angle_alpha   90.00
_cell.angle_beta   90.00
_cell.angle_gamma   90.00
#
_symmetry.space_group_name_H-M   'P 1'
#
loop_
_entity.id
_entity.type
_entity.pdbx_description
1 polymer ?
#
loop_
_entity_poly.entity_id
_entity_poly.type
_entity_poly.pdbx_seq_one_letter_code
_entity_poly.pdbx_strand_id
1 'polypeptide(L)'
;MLGLRTLVALALFVACIATAHGDRKHASLDALGSLPGVSAETVREFKKFQQHNYPVHRSQVLPRKPAPSFTNVNAVVGEKFTKISLDDYKGKWLVMFFYPFDFTFVCPTEIVSFSDSVGLFQAINTEVIAVSTDSHHTHLAWIKTPRDKGGLGEMNIPIVADVSKRISANYGVLVTDEDDDMFGAALRGLFIIDPQGIVRSIQINDDQVGRSVPETLRILKAFQYATAHPGEVCPANWKPGHKTIKADQDAKYDFFDATYGQHERN
;
A
#
# COMPACT_ATOMS: atom_id res chain seq x y z
N MET A 1 -27.68 6.26 24.18
CA MET A 1 -26.43 5.48 24.05
C MET A 1 -26.68 4.08 24.58
N LEU A 2 -26.87 3.10 23.69
CA LEU A 2 -26.80 1.69 24.10
C LEU A 2 -25.37 1.40 24.56
N GLY A 3 -25.21 0.79 25.74
CA GLY A 3 -23.88 0.45 26.26
C GLY A 3 -23.18 -0.59 25.37
N LEU A 4 -21.85 -0.50 25.25
CA LEU A 4 -20.99 -1.38 24.45
C LEU A 4 -21.29 -2.88 24.68
N ARG A 5 -21.70 -3.25 25.89
CA ARG A 5 -22.11 -4.62 26.26
C ARG A 5 -23.33 -5.13 25.46
N THR A 6 -24.30 -4.26 25.18
CA THR A 6 -25.53 -4.61 24.47
C THR A 6 -25.28 -4.81 22.98
N LEU A 7 -24.39 -3.99 22.39
CA LEU A 7 -23.96 -4.12 21.00
C LEU A 7 -23.13 -5.39 20.77
N VAL A 8 -22.22 -5.71 21.70
CA VAL A 8 -21.41 -6.94 21.65
C VAL A 8 -22.29 -8.19 21.81
N ALA A 9 -23.30 -8.14 22.69
CA ALA A 9 -24.26 -9.24 22.86
C ALA A 9 -25.08 -9.49 21.58
N LEU A 10 -25.54 -8.43 20.91
CA LEU A 10 -26.28 -8.55 19.63
C LEU A 10 -25.39 -9.14 18.52
N ALA A 11 -24.13 -8.68 18.42
CA ALA A 11 -23.18 -9.17 17.42
C ALA A 11 -22.80 -10.66 17.62
N LEU A 12 -22.57 -11.07 18.88
CA LEU A 12 -22.32 -12.47 19.23
C LEU A 12 -23.53 -13.37 18.95
N PHE A 13 -24.74 -12.86 19.19
CA PHE A 13 -25.97 -13.61 18.96
C PHE A 13 -26.28 -13.80 17.46
N VAL A 14 -26.05 -12.76 16.64
CA VAL A 14 -26.14 -12.86 15.17
C VAL A 14 -25.10 -13.84 14.62
N ALA A 15 -23.88 -13.83 15.17
CA ALA A 15 -22.84 -14.80 14.82
C ALA A 15 -23.27 -16.23 15.20
N CYS A 16 -23.87 -16.44 16.37
CA CYS A 16 -24.41 -17.75 16.79
C CYS A 16 -25.53 -18.27 15.87
N ILE A 17 -26.47 -17.41 15.44
CA ILE A 17 -27.54 -17.79 14.51
C ILE A 17 -26.96 -18.20 13.15
N ALA A 18 -25.98 -17.44 12.64
CA ALA A 18 -25.31 -17.74 11.39
C ALA A 18 -24.49 -19.05 11.46
N THR A 19 -23.90 -19.37 12.61
CA THR A 19 -23.20 -20.66 12.80
C THR A 19 -24.14 -21.85 12.96
N ALA A 20 -25.33 -21.66 13.55
CA ALA A 20 -26.29 -22.73 13.77
C ALA A 20 -27.03 -23.16 12.49
N HIS A 21 -27.21 -22.26 11.52
CA HIS A 21 -27.96 -22.54 10.29
C HIS A 21 -27.09 -22.92 9.08
N GLY A 22 -25.77 -23.05 9.24
CA GLY A 22 -24.86 -23.51 8.18
C GLY A 22 -24.73 -22.57 6.96
N ASP A 23 -25.50 -21.49 6.90
CA ASP A 23 -25.60 -20.61 5.75
C ASP A 23 -25.07 -19.20 6.09
N ARG A 24 -23.79 -18.96 5.77
CA ARG A 24 -23.14 -17.65 5.98
C ARG A 24 -23.64 -16.56 5.04
N LYS A 25 -24.54 -16.86 4.08
CA LYS A 25 -24.91 -15.88 3.04
C LYS A 25 -26.23 -15.14 3.28
N HIS A 26 -27.08 -15.56 4.23
CA HIS A 26 -28.40 -14.91 4.42
C HIS A 26 -28.93 -14.89 5.87
N ALA A 27 -28.11 -14.53 6.86
CA ALA A 27 -28.69 -13.96 8.08
C ALA A 27 -29.11 -12.51 7.77
N SER A 28 -30.30 -12.31 7.19
CA SER A 28 -30.77 -10.99 6.78
C SER A 28 -30.99 -10.10 8.02
N LEU A 29 -30.48 -8.86 7.97
CA LEU A 29 -30.65 -7.86 9.02
C LEU A 29 -32.12 -7.55 9.34
N ASP A 30 -33.03 -7.95 8.46
CA ASP A 30 -34.47 -7.75 8.63
C ASP A 30 -35.07 -8.75 9.64
N ALA A 31 -34.41 -9.89 9.88
CA ALA A 31 -34.80 -10.84 10.93
C ALA A 31 -34.52 -10.34 12.36
N LEU A 32 -33.62 -9.34 12.52
CA LEU A 32 -33.35 -8.70 13.82
C LEU A 32 -34.55 -7.89 14.32
N GLY A 33 -35.36 -7.33 13.42
CA GLY A 33 -36.54 -6.53 13.79
C GLY A 33 -37.73 -7.34 14.32
N SER A 34 -37.73 -8.66 14.09
CA SER A 34 -38.75 -9.58 14.60
C SER A 34 -38.42 -10.17 15.98
N LEU A 35 -37.27 -9.83 16.57
CA LEU A 35 -36.84 -10.37 17.85
C LEU A 35 -37.47 -9.62 19.04
N PRO A 36 -37.95 -10.35 20.08
CA PRO A 36 -38.49 -9.72 21.28
C PRO A 36 -37.43 -8.84 21.95
N GLY A 37 -37.73 -7.56 22.19
CA GLY A 37 -36.83 -6.62 22.88
C GLY A 37 -35.85 -5.87 21.96
N VAL A 38 -35.87 -6.10 20.65
CA VAL A 38 -35.06 -5.33 19.68
C VAL A 38 -35.92 -4.21 19.09
N SER A 39 -35.57 -2.95 19.37
CA SER A 39 -36.30 -1.81 18.80
C SER A 39 -35.84 -1.51 17.36
N ALA A 40 -36.69 -0.85 16.57
CA ALA A 40 -36.34 -0.37 15.24
C ALA A 40 -35.17 0.66 15.25
N GLU A 41 -34.90 1.27 16.41
CA GLU A 41 -33.78 2.17 16.63
C GLU A 41 -32.47 1.39 16.82
N THR A 42 -32.50 0.29 17.58
CA THR A 42 -31.38 -0.65 17.73
C THR A 42 -30.98 -1.29 16.39
N VAL A 43 -31.96 -1.68 15.57
CA VAL A 43 -31.69 -2.19 14.21
C VAL A 43 -31.07 -1.11 13.33
N ARG A 44 -31.49 0.15 13.47
CA ARG A 44 -30.88 1.29 12.75
C ARG A 44 -29.45 1.57 13.19
N GLU A 45 -29.17 1.58 14.49
CA GLU A 45 -27.79 1.71 15.01
C GLU A 45 -26.90 0.56 14.55
N PHE A 46 -27.39 -0.68 14.56
CA PHE A 46 -26.65 -1.85 14.06
C PHE A 46 -26.44 -1.82 12.53
N LYS A 47 -27.44 -1.36 11.75
CA LYS A 47 -27.29 -1.12 10.30
C LYS A 47 -26.25 -0.02 10.03
N LYS A 48 -26.24 1.06 10.82
CA LYS A 48 -25.19 2.10 10.74
C LYS A 48 -23.81 1.52 11.06
N PHE A 49 -23.71 0.69 12.10
CA PHE A 49 -22.47 -0.02 12.48
C PHE A 49 -21.98 -0.94 11.34
N GLN A 50 -22.86 -1.66 10.64
CA GLN A 50 -22.44 -2.48 9.49
C GLN A 50 -22.11 -1.67 8.23
N GLN A 51 -22.80 -0.55 7.97
CA GLN A 51 -22.59 0.27 6.79
C GLN A 51 -21.33 1.16 6.85
N HIS A 52 -20.87 1.54 8.05
CA HIS A 52 -19.64 2.32 8.24
C HIS A 52 -18.37 1.46 8.30
N ASN A 53 -18.52 0.14 8.39
CA ASN A 53 -17.38 -0.75 8.30
C ASN A 53 -17.02 -0.95 6.81
N TYR A 54 -16.07 -0.15 6.31
CA TYR A 54 -15.19 -0.65 5.24
C TYR A 54 -14.81 -2.07 5.64
N PRO A 55 -14.96 -3.09 4.76
CA PRO A 55 -14.63 -4.44 5.15
C PRO A 55 -13.17 -4.44 5.60
N VAL A 56 -12.97 -4.48 6.93
CA VAL A 56 -11.69 -4.70 7.59
C VAL A 56 -11.35 -6.17 7.42
N HIS A 57 -11.44 -6.67 6.19
CA HIS A 57 -10.60 -7.77 5.81
C HIS A 57 -9.20 -7.20 5.93
N ARG A 58 -8.52 -7.53 7.04
CA ARG A 58 -7.07 -7.40 7.20
C ARG A 58 -6.41 -8.24 6.12
N SER A 59 -6.49 -7.79 4.87
CA SER A 59 -5.62 -8.18 3.78
C SER A 59 -4.25 -7.67 4.18
N GLN A 60 -3.52 -8.48 4.93
CA GLN A 60 -2.13 -8.19 5.24
C GLN A 60 -1.34 -8.48 3.96
N VAL A 61 -1.11 -7.44 3.17
CA VAL A 61 -0.10 -7.50 2.13
C VAL A 61 1.23 -7.76 2.81
N LEU A 62 1.88 -8.85 2.41
CA LEU A 62 3.15 -9.28 2.95
C LEU A 62 4.11 -9.55 1.79
N PRO A 63 5.42 -9.32 2.00
CA PRO A 63 6.42 -9.82 1.07
C PRO A 63 6.22 -11.31 0.82
N ARG A 64 6.57 -11.76 -0.40
CA ARG A 64 6.39 -13.14 -0.90
C ARG A 64 4.94 -13.51 -1.26
N LYS A 65 3.98 -12.60 -1.15
CA LYS A 65 2.60 -12.80 -1.61
C LYS A 65 2.33 -11.99 -2.90
N PRO A 66 1.40 -12.45 -3.75
CA PRO A 66 0.91 -11.62 -4.86
C PRO A 66 0.38 -10.29 -4.36
N ALA A 67 0.69 -9.22 -5.09
CA ALA A 67 0.16 -7.90 -4.83
C ALA A 67 -1.37 -7.88 -5.07
N PRO A 68 -2.19 -7.26 -4.18
CA PRO A 68 -3.62 -7.15 -4.41
C PRO A 68 -3.94 -6.47 -5.73
N SER A 69 -4.76 -7.13 -6.54
CA SER A 69 -5.13 -6.64 -7.87
C SER A 69 -6.10 -5.45 -7.81
N PHE A 70 -5.94 -4.53 -8.76
CA PHE A 70 -6.92 -3.51 -9.12
C PHE A 70 -7.01 -3.43 -10.65
N THR A 71 -8.17 -3.06 -11.18
CA THR A 71 -8.43 -3.01 -12.62
C THR A 71 -9.26 -1.80 -13.01
N ASN A 72 -8.98 -1.24 -14.19
CA ASN A 72 -9.75 -0.14 -14.81
C ASN A 72 -9.98 1.08 -13.89
N VAL A 73 -8.97 1.43 -13.10
CA VAL A 73 -9.00 2.57 -12.18
C VAL A 73 -8.63 3.84 -12.94
N ASN A 74 -9.25 4.97 -12.60
CA ASN A 74 -8.90 6.25 -13.19
C ASN A 74 -7.51 6.69 -12.72
N ALA A 75 -6.71 7.22 -13.64
CA ALA A 75 -5.44 7.87 -13.36
C ALA A 75 -5.26 9.08 -14.27
N VAL A 76 -4.34 9.97 -13.91
CA VAL A 76 -3.84 11.02 -14.79
C VAL A 76 -2.47 10.61 -15.31
N VAL A 77 -2.33 10.55 -16.64
CA VAL A 77 -1.08 10.21 -17.34
C VAL A 77 -0.88 11.24 -18.45
N GLY A 78 0.20 12.02 -18.41
CA GLY A 78 0.45 13.09 -19.40
C GLY A 78 -0.74 14.04 -19.55
N GLU A 79 -1.28 14.52 -18.41
CA GLU A 79 -2.49 15.36 -18.31
C GLU A 79 -3.79 14.77 -18.87
N LYS A 80 -3.83 13.48 -19.21
CA LYS A 80 -5.02 12.80 -19.74
C LYS A 80 -5.58 11.80 -18.74
N PHE A 81 -6.91 11.72 -18.69
CA PHE A 81 -7.59 10.67 -17.94
C PHE A 81 -7.41 9.33 -18.65
N THR A 82 -6.80 8.39 -17.94
CA THR A 82 -6.45 7.07 -18.44
C THR A 82 -6.95 6.01 -17.48
N LYS A 83 -7.29 4.83 -18.01
CA LYS A 83 -7.62 3.65 -17.22
C LYS A 83 -6.39 2.79 -17.05
N ILE A 84 -6.08 2.41 -15.82
CA ILE A 84 -4.95 1.55 -15.50
C ILE A 84 -5.37 0.36 -14.62
N SER A 85 -4.63 -0.72 -14.74
CA SER A 85 -4.76 -1.95 -13.96
C SER A 85 -3.39 -2.38 -13.46
N LEU A 86 -3.34 -3.16 -12.38
CA LEU A 86 -2.07 -3.72 -11.90
C LEU A 86 -1.40 -4.59 -12.98
N ASP A 87 -2.21 -5.28 -13.77
CA ASP A 87 -1.75 -6.18 -14.85
C ASP A 87 -1.01 -5.46 -15.98
N ASP A 88 -1.18 -4.14 -16.14
CA ASP A 88 -0.46 -3.34 -17.14
C ASP A 88 1.06 -3.30 -16.88
N TYR A 89 1.48 -3.66 -15.65
CA TYR A 89 2.87 -3.65 -15.21
C TYR A 89 3.52 -5.05 -15.19
N LYS A 90 2.81 -6.10 -15.63
CA LYS A 90 3.37 -7.47 -15.72
C LYS A 90 4.64 -7.50 -16.56
N GLY A 91 5.64 -8.25 -16.10
CA GLY A 91 6.95 -8.34 -16.77
C GLY A 91 7.90 -7.18 -16.44
N LYS A 92 7.45 -6.16 -15.70
CA LYS A 92 8.28 -5.07 -15.19
C LYS A 92 8.28 -5.08 -13.68
N TRP A 93 9.32 -4.51 -13.08
CA TRP A 93 9.24 -4.14 -11.67
C TRP A 93 8.30 -2.95 -11.54
N LEU A 94 7.61 -2.85 -10.40
CA LEU A 94 6.72 -1.73 -10.10
C LEU A 94 7.05 -1.20 -8.70
N VAL A 95 7.33 0.11 -8.64
CA VAL A 95 7.28 0.88 -7.40
C VAL A 95 5.93 1.57 -7.34
N MET A 96 5.08 1.11 -6.42
CA MET A 96 3.79 1.73 -6.18
C MET A 96 3.79 2.37 -4.81
N PHE A 97 3.52 3.67 -4.74
CA PHE A 97 3.50 4.39 -3.49
C PHE A 97 2.21 5.18 -3.28
N PHE A 98 1.69 5.09 -2.06
CA PHE A 98 0.53 5.80 -1.59
C PHE A 98 0.95 7.09 -0.90
N TYR A 99 0.09 8.11 -0.98
CA TYR A 99 0.24 9.35 -0.23
C TYR A 99 -1.13 9.80 0.32
N PRO A 100 -1.15 10.60 1.42
CA PRO A 100 -2.40 10.95 2.07
C PRO A 100 -3.43 11.70 1.22
N PHE A 101 -3.10 12.94 0.82
CA PHE A 101 -4.01 13.81 0.08
C PHE A 101 -3.26 14.75 -0.86
N ASP A 102 -3.93 15.14 -1.94
CA ASP A 102 -3.54 16.24 -2.82
C ASP A 102 -3.49 17.58 -2.06
N PHE A 103 -2.71 18.55 -2.56
CA PHE A 103 -2.59 19.91 -2.01
C PHE A 103 -2.15 19.99 -0.53
N THR A 104 -1.41 18.98 -0.04
CA THR A 104 -0.79 18.96 1.28
C THR A 104 0.73 19.25 1.21
N PHE A 105 1.47 19.01 2.30
CA PHE A 105 2.83 19.54 2.48
C PHE A 105 3.95 18.61 1.98
N VAL A 106 4.02 17.39 2.52
CA VAL A 106 5.10 16.42 2.19
C VAL A 106 4.81 15.69 0.88
N CYS A 107 3.54 15.43 0.56
CA CYS A 107 3.12 14.70 -0.62
C CYS A 107 3.69 15.24 -1.95
N PRO A 108 3.64 16.56 -2.26
CA PRO A 108 4.18 17.06 -3.52
C PRO A 108 5.69 16.83 -3.64
N THR A 109 6.43 16.87 -2.52
CA THR A 109 7.89 16.69 -2.57
C THR A 109 8.26 15.25 -2.94
N GLU A 110 7.53 14.26 -2.42
CA GLU A 110 7.72 12.85 -2.78
C GLU A 110 7.36 12.58 -4.24
N ILE A 111 6.18 13.02 -4.68
CA ILE A 111 5.67 12.77 -6.04
C ILE A 111 6.61 13.39 -7.08
N VAL A 112 7.01 14.65 -6.87
CA VAL A 112 7.98 15.35 -7.73
C VAL A 112 9.33 14.61 -7.76
N SER A 113 9.85 14.19 -6.60
CA SER A 113 11.15 13.51 -6.53
C SER A 113 11.16 12.18 -7.30
N PHE A 114 10.07 11.40 -7.22
CA PHE A 114 9.92 10.18 -8.02
C PHE A 114 9.72 10.48 -9.50
N SER A 115 8.91 11.48 -9.84
CA SER A 115 8.66 11.90 -11.23
C SER A 115 9.95 12.36 -11.93
N ASP A 116 10.74 13.20 -11.27
CA ASP A 116 12.00 13.72 -11.82
C ASP A 116 13.07 12.62 -11.94
N SER A 117 12.99 11.60 -11.08
CA SER A 117 13.93 10.46 -11.07
C SER A 117 13.46 9.25 -11.88
N VAL A 118 12.27 9.29 -12.51
CA VAL A 118 11.65 8.09 -13.11
C VAL A 118 12.52 7.43 -14.18
N GLY A 119 13.32 8.21 -14.90
CA GLY A 119 14.27 7.67 -15.89
C GLY A 119 15.29 6.68 -15.30
N LEU A 120 15.66 6.84 -14.02
CA LEU A 120 16.55 5.91 -13.32
C LEU A 120 15.88 4.55 -13.05
N PHE A 121 14.55 4.55 -12.83
CA PHE A 121 13.76 3.33 -12.64
C PHE A 121 13.52 2.64 -13.99
N GLN A 122 13.15 3.41 -15.01
CA GLN A 122 12.90 2.89 -16.36
C GLN A 122 14.16 2.27 -16.97
N ALA A 123 15.34 2.84 -16.72
CA ALA A 123 16.63 2.28 -17.15
C ALA A 123 16.92 0.88 -16.59
N ILE A 124 16.24 0.47 -15.52
CA ILE A 124 16.34 -0.87 -14.91
C ILE A 124 15.00 -1.62 -14.96
N ASN A 125 14.23 -1.43 -16.04
CA ASN A 125 12.95 -2.10 -16.31
C ASN A 125 11.94 -1.99 -15.14
N THR A 126 11.80 -0.79 -14.59
CA THR A 126 10.91 -0.49 -13.46
C THR A 126 10.01 0.69 -13.78
N GLU A 127 8.71 0.55 -13.52
CA GLU A 127 7.74 1.64 -13.56
C GLU A 127 7.45 2.16 -12.15
N VAL A 128 6.94 3.40 -12.08
CA VAL A 128 6.58 4.06 -10.82
C VAL A 128 5.17 4.62 -10.92
N ILE A 129 4.33 4.39 -9.92
CA ILE A 129 2.99 5.00 -9.83
C ILE A 129 2.74 5.57 -8.42
N ALA A 130 2.04 6.71 -8.38
CA ALA A 130 1.55 7.35 -7.16
C ALA A 130 0.05 7.07 -6.97
N VAL A 131 -0.42 6.87 -5.75
CA VAL A 131 -1.84 6.58 -5.45
C VAL A 131 -2.32 7.42 -4.26
N SER A 132 -3.47 8.05 -4.37
CA SER A 132 -4.20 8.56 -3.19
C SER A 132 -5.71 8.31 -3.33
N THR A 133 -6.45 8.70 -2.30
CA THR A 133 -7.91 8.56 -2.27
C THR A 133 -8.64 9.74 -2.94
N ASP A 134 -7.90 10.70 -3.49
CA ASP A 134 -8.44 11.82 -4.25
C ASP A 134 -8.95 11.40 -5.63
N SER A 135 -9.69 12.32 -6.27
CA SER A 135 -10.20 12.11 -7.62
C SER A 135 -9.16 12.45 -8.68
N HIS A 136 -9.24 11.78 -9.83
CA HIS A 136 -8.47 12.13 -11.03
C HIS A 136 -8.68 13.58 -11.50
N HIS A 137 -9.80 14.23 -11.16
CA HIS A 137 -10.00 15.66 -11.41
C HIS A 137 -9.13 16.52 -10.50
N THR A 138 -9.04 16.17 -9.21
CA THR A 138 -8.17 16.81 -8.22
C THR A 138 -6.70 16.67 -8.63
N HIS A 139 -6.29 15.45 -9.02
CA HIS A 139 -4.94 15.21 -9.52
C HIS A 139 -4.60 16.10 -10.71
N LEU A 140 -5.49 16.21 -11.71
CA LEU A 140 -5.25 17.05 -12.89
C LEU A 140 -5.14 18.54 -12.51
N ALA A 141 -5.97 19.01 -11.58
CA ALA A 141 -5.86 20.38 -11.07
C ALA A 141 -4.51 20.61 -10.36
N TRP A 142 -4.03 19.61 -9.60
CA TRP A 142 -2.77 19.71 -8.86
C TRP A 142 -1.54 19.64 -9.78
N ILE A 143 -1.60 18.81 -10.83
CA ILE A 143 -0.61 18.77 -11.92
C ILE A 143 -0.52 20.13 -12.61
N LYS A 144 -1.66 20.78 -12.88
CA LYS A 144 -1.69 22.12 -13.50
C LYS A 144 -1.27 23.24 -12.56
N THR A 145 -1.14 22.97 -11.26
CA THR A 145 -0.66 23.95 -10.29
C THR A 145 0.87 24.01 -10.35
N PRO A 146 1.49 25.20 -10.48
CA PRO A 146 2.95 25.34 -10.46
C PRO A 146 3.60 24.85 -9.16
N ARG A 147 4.81 24.30 -9.25
CA ARG A 147 5.56 23.77 -8.10
C ARG A 147 5.85 24.83 -7.02
N ASP A 148 6.12 26.07 -7.41
CA ASP A 148 6.35 27.21 -6.48
C ASP A 148 5.06 27.64 -5.74
N LYS A 149 3.91 27.11 -6.13
CA LYS A 149 2.61 27.26 -5.45
C LYS A 149 2.17 25.99 -4.72
N GLY A 150 3.08 25.04 -4.50
CA GLY A 150 2.78 23.75 -3.86
C GLY A 150 2.06 22.76 -4.78
N GLY A 151 2.06 23.02 -6.09
CA GLY A 151 1.58 22.07 -7.10
C GLY A 151 2.62 21.04 -7.52
N LEU A 152 2.25 20.17 -8.46
CA LEU A 152 3.16 19.15 -8.98
C LEU A 152 3.90 19.60 -10.25
N GLY A 153 3.27 20.44 -11.08
CA GLY A 153 3.75 20.72 -12.44
C GLY A 153 3.69 19.47 -13.34
N GLU A 154 4.48 19.48 -14.42
CA GLU A 154 4.57 18.35 -15.35
C GLU A 154 5.02 17.07 -14.64
N MET A 155 4.27 15.98 -14.85
CA MET A 155 4.48 14.68 -14.21
C MET A 155 4.81 13.59 -15.23
N ASN A 156 5.87 12.81 -14.92
CA ASN A 156 6.35 11.70 -15.73
C ASN A 156 5.88 10.33 -15.22
N ILE A 157 5.07 10.30 -14.16
CA ILE A 157 4.51 9.09 -13.55
C ILE A 157 2.98 9.17 -13.53
N PRO A 158 2.27 8.03 -13.67
CA PRO A 158 0.84 7.98 -13.42
C PRO A 158 0.47 8.34 -11.98
N ILE A 159 -0.58 9.14 -11.82
CA ILE A 159 -1.23 9.40 -10.52
C ILE A 159 -2.61 8.74 -10.51
N VAL A 160 -2.78 7.74 -9.66
CA VAL A 160 -3.94 6.84 -9.58
C VAL A 160 -4.94 7.35 -8.56
N ALA A 161 -6.21 7.45 -8.98
CA ALA A 161 -7.32 7.92 -8.17
C ALA A 161 -8.08 6.75 -7.51
N ASP A 162 -7.74 6.42 -6.27
CA ASP A 162 -8.47 5.44 -5.44
C ASP A 162 -9.65 6.08 -4.70
N VAL A 163 -10.56 6.72 -5.44
CA VAL A 163 -11.77 7.35 -4.87
C VAL A 163 -12.62 6.35 -4.06
N SER A 164 -12.58 5.07 -4.44
CA SER A 164 -13.29 4.00 -3.73
C SER A 164 -12.66 3.60 -2.40
N LYS A 165 -11.41 4.02 -2.15
CA LYS A 165 -10.55 3.63 -1.01
C LYS A 165 -10.22 2.13 -0.95
N ARG A 166 -10.64 1.35 -1.95
CA ARG A 166 -10.49 -0.12 -1.97
C ARG A 166 -9.06 -0.52 -2.20
N ILE A 167 -8.29 0.23 -3.00
CA ILE A 167 -6.89 -0.09 -3.24
C ILE A 167 -6.12 0.13 -1.95
N SER A 168 -6.29 1.30 -1.33
CA SER A 168 -5.66 1.67 -0.06
C SER A 168 -6.01 0.67 1.06
N ALA A 169 -7.27 0.24 1.15
CA ALA A 169 -7.71 -0.78 2.10
C ALA A 169 -7.07 -2.15 1.82
N ASN A 170 -7.06 -2.60 0.56
CA ASN A 170 -6.48 -3.88 0.17
C ASN A 170 -4.98 -3.95 0.42
N TYR A 171 -4.29 -2.81 0.29
CA TYR A 171 -2.86 -2.67 0.59
C TYR A 171 -2.57 -2.41 2.08
N GLY A 172 -3.61 -2.30 2.92
CA GLY A 172 -3.46 -2.15 4.37
C GLY A 172 -2.92 -0.78 4.79
N VAL A 173 -3.12 0.25 3.97
CA VAL A 173 -2.62 1.61 4.21
C VAL A 173 -3.73 2.64 4.38
N LEU A 174 -5.00 2.25 4.27
CA LEU A 174 -6.12 3.16 4.53
C LEU A 174 -6.25 3.44 6.04
N VAL A 175 -6.32 4.71 6.41
CA VAL A 175 -6.70 5.15 7.76
C VAL A 175 -8.20 4.96 7.91
N THR A 176 -8.61 4.05 8.79
CA THR A 176 -10.02 3.66 9.00
C THR A 176 -10.58 4.12 10.35
N ASP A 177 -9.75 4.69 11.22
CA ASP A 177 -10.21 5.24 12.49
C ASP A 177 -10.94 6.56 12.23
N GLU A 178 -12.21 6.65 12.63
CA GLU A 178 -13.06 7.83 12.39
C GLU A 178 -12.65 9.02 13.26
N ASP A 179 -11.92 8.77 14.36
CA ASP A 179 -11.43 9.81 15.27
C ASP A 179 -10.04 10.34 14.87
N ASP A 180 -9.41 9.77 13.82
CA ASP A 180 -8.15 10.23 13.27
C ASP A 180 -8.39 11.36 12.24
N ASP A 181 -7.65 12.47 12.34
CA ASP A 181 -7.73 13.61 11.40
C ASP A 181 -7.42 13.19 9.95
N MET A 182 -6.73 12.06 9.77
CA MET A 182 -6.39 11.47 8.48
C MET A 182 -7.43 10.43 8.01
N PHE A 183 -8.60 10.33 8.64
CA PHE A 183 -9.64 9.37 8.27
C PHE A 183 -9.94 9.38 6.76
N GLY A 184 -9.81 8.20 6.13
CA GLY A 184 -10.06 8.04 4.71
C GLY A 184 -8.88 8.42 3.80
N ALA A 185 -7.75 8.84 4.36
CA ALA A 185 -6.48 8.99 3.65
C ALA A 185 -5.73 7.65 3.57
N ALA A 186 -4.77 7.56 2.65
CA ALA A 186 -3.77 6.50 2.70
C ALA A 186 -2.53 6.96 3.50
N LEU A 187 -1.99 6.09 4.36
CA LEU A 187 -0.66 6.24 4.93
C LEU A 187 0.41 6.29 3.82
N ARG A 188 1.62 6.73 4.16
CA ARG A 188 2.77 6.77 3.24
C ARG A 188 3.36 5.38 2.99
N GLY A 189 2.55 4.48 2.43
CA GLY A 189 2.96 3.13 2.05
C GLY A 189 3.64 3.08 0.69
N LEU A 190 4.77 2.38 0.58
CA LEU A 190 5.49 2.12 -0.66
C LEU A 190 5.71 0.62 -0.80
N PHE A 191 5.42 0.10 -1.98
CA PHE A 191 5.48 -1.31 -2.31
C PHE A 191 6.40 -1.50 -3.52
N ILE A 192 7.37 -2.41 -3.39
CA ILE A 192 8.18 -2.89 -4.52
C ILE A 192 7.60 -4.23 -4.94
N ILE A 193 7.14 -4.31 -6.17
CA ILE A 193 6.48 -5.48 -6.77
C ILE A 193 7.35 -5.98 -7.92
N ASP A 194 7.60 -7.29 -7.97
CA ASP A 194 8.43 -7.91 -8.99
C ASP A 194 7.67 -8.14 -10.32
N PRO A 195 8.36 -8.54 -11.40
CA PRO A 195 7.74 -8.84 -12.70
C PRO A 195 6.66 -9.94 -12.69
N GLN A 196 6.64 -10.78 -11.65
CA GLN A 196 5.66 -11.84 -11.45
C GLN A 196 4.46 -11.36 -10.60
N GLY A 197 4.43 -10.08 -10.22
CA GLY A 197 3.37 -9.51 -9.40
C GLY A 197 3.50 -9.84 -7.92
N ILE A 198 4.67 -10.26 -7.44
CA ILE A 198 4.93 -10.59 -6.04
C ILE A 198 5.50 -9.39 -5.31
N VAL A 199 4.93 -9.07 -4.15
CA VAL A 199 5.47 -8.02 -3.27
C VAL A 199 6.81 -8.46 -2.70
N ARG A 200 7.83 -7.62 -2.84
CA ARG A 200 9.19 -7.85 -2.35
C ARG A 200 9.55 -7.01 -1.15
N SER A 201 9.08 -5.78 -1.11
CA SER A 201 9.34 -4.85 -0.01
C SER A 201 8.12 -3.97 0.26
N ILE A 202 7.96 -3.61 1.52
CA ILE A 202 6.94 -2.70 2.01
C ILE A 202 7.64 -1.72 2.95
N GLN A 203 7.44 -0.42 2.72
CA GLN A 203 7.81 0.64 3.64
C GLN A 203 6.56 1.45 3.95
N ILE A 204 6.22 1.64 5.22
CA ILE A 204 5.10 2.48 5.64
C ILE A 204 5.66 3.50 6.62
N ASN A 205 5.59 4.77 6.25
CA ASN A 205 5.89 5.88 7.13
C ASN A 205 4.59 6.48 7.66
N ASP A 206 4.68 7.09 8.84
CA ASP A 206 3.66 8.00 9.35
C ASP A 206 3.62 9.30 8.50
N ASP A 207 2.61 10.12 8.71
CA ASP A 207 2.26 11.29 7.91
C ASP A 207 3.36 12.36 7.81
N GLN A 208 4.16 12.56 8.86
CA GLN A 208 5.15 13.64 8.96
C GLN A 208 6.46 13.39 8.22
N VAL A 209 6.81 12.14 7.90
CA VAL A 209 8.15 11.77 7.41
C VAL A 209 8.10 11.26 5.97
N GLY A 210 8.66 12.05 5.05
CA GLY A 210 8.81 11.65 3.64
C GLY A 210 9.77 10.48 3.42
N ARG A 211 9.58 9.75 2.32
CA ARG A 211 10.40 8.62 1.88
C ARG A 211 11.58 9.08 1.02
N SER A 212 12.51 8.15 0.79
CA SER A 212 13.77 8.41 0.10
C SER A 212 13.84 7.66 -1.24
N VAL A 213 13.85 8.41 -2.35
CA VAL A 213 14.04 7.86 -3.71
C VAL A 213 15.37 7.08 -3.83
N PRO A 214 16.52 7.59 -3.32
CA PRO A 214 17.76 6.82 -3.34
C PRO A 214 17.67 5.47 -2.62
N GLU A 215 16.96 5.40 -1.49
CA GLU A 215 16.81 4.14 -0.76
C GLU A 215 15.87 3.17 -1.49
N THR A 216 14.78 3.67 -2.07
CA THR A 216 13.92 2.85 -2.94
C THR A 216 14.71 2.25 -4.11
N LEU A 217 15.54 3.05 -4.79
CA LEU A 217 16.42 2.57 -5.86
C LEU A 217 17.44 1.54 -5.35
N ARG A 218 18.00 1.74 -4.16
CA ARG A 218 18.97 0.80 -3.57
C ARG A 218 18.33 -0.56 -3.30
N ILE A 219 17.17 -0.59 -2.64
CA ILE A 219 16.43 -1.81 -2.32
C ILE A 219 15.99 -2.53 -3.61
N LEU A 220 15.45 -1.78 -4.58
CA LEU A 220 15.05 -2.31 -5.88
C LEU A 220 16.22 -3.01 -6.59
N LYS A 221 17.38 -2.34 -6.68
CA LYS A 221 18.59 -2.92 -7.29
C LYS A 221 19.08 -4.16 -6.55
N ALA A 222 18.94 -4.21 -5.22
CA ALA A 222 19.30 -5.39 -4.43
C ALA A 222 18.40 -6.58 -4.76
N PHE A 223 17.09 -6.38 -4.90
CA PHE A 223 16.18 -7.45 -5.30
C PHE A 223 16.40 -7.91 -6.75
N GLN A 224 16.71 -6.99 -7.66
CA GLN A 224 17.10 -7.33 -9.02
C GLN A 224 18.39 -8.16 -9.06
N TYR A 225 19.40 -7.76 -8.29
CA TYR A 225 20.65 -8.51 -8.16
C TYR A 225 20.40 -9.93 -7.62
N ALA A 226 19.69 -10.06 -6.50
CA ALA A 226 19.42 -11.37 -5.89
C ALA A 226 18.57 -12.28 -6.79
N THR A 227 17.70 -11.69 -7.63
CA THR A 227 16.92 -12.45 -8.63
C THR A 227 17.82 -12.94 -9.77
N ALA A 228 18.81 -12.14 -10.19
CA ALA A 228 19.75 -12.50 -11.25
C ALA A 228 20.89 -13.43 -10.78
N HIS A 229 21.18 -13.49 -9.48
CA HIS A 229 22.24 -14.31 -8.88
C HIS A 229 21.68 -15.24 -7.79
N PRO A 230 20.96 -16.32 -8.18
CA PRO A 230 20.44 -17.29 -7.23
C PRO A 230 21.57 -17.88 -6.37
N GLY A 231 21.34 -17.94 -5.05
CA GLY A 231 22.35 -18.42 -4.10
C GLY A 231 23.26 -17.32 -3.54
N GLU A 232 23.08 -16.06 -3.93
CA GLU A 232 23.71 -14.91 -3.29
C GLU A 232 22.68 -14.03 -2.55
N VAL A 233 23.12 -13.40 -1.46
CA VAL A 233 22.33 -12.42 -0.71
C VAL A 233 23.06 -11.10 -0.54
N CYS A 234 22.29 -10.02 -0.52
CA CYS A 234 22.79 -8.66 -0.34
C CYS A 234 22.87 -8.34 1.18
N PRO A 235 24.05 -7.99 1.74
CA PRO A 235 24.19 -7.61 3.14
C PRO A 235 23.53 -6.25 3.47
N ALA A 236 23.55 -5.89 4.75
CA ALA A 236 23.14 -4.56 5.21
C ALA A 236 23.90 -3.45 4.46
N ASN A 237 23.20 -2.36 4.14
CA ASN A 237 23.75 -1.21 3.41
C ASN A 237 24.36 -1.55 2.03
N TRP A 238 24.04 -2.71 1.46
CA TRP A 238 24.53 -3.11 0.14
C TRP A 238 24.12 -2.10 -0.94
N LYS A 239 25.06 -1.81 -1.83
CA LYS A 239 24.90 -1.01 -3.05
C LYS A 239 25.52 -1.78 -4.22
N PRO A 240 25.12 -1.51 -5.47
CA PRO A 240 25.74 -2.13 -6.63
C PRO A 240 27.28 -2.03 -6.59
N GLY A 241 27.95 -3.16 -6.85
CA GLY A 241 29.41 -3.28 -6.77
C GLY A 241 29.96 -3.67 -5.39
N HIS A 242 29.15 -3.64 -4.32
CA HIS A 242 29.57 -4.17 -3.01
C HIS A 242 29.56 -5.69 -2.99
N LYS A 243 30.38 -6.27 -2.10
CA LYS A 243 30.43 -7.72 -1.85
C LYS A 243 29.07 -8.26 -1.41
N THR A 244 28.75 -9.46 -1.86
CA THR A 244 27.58 -10.26 -1.47
C THR A 244 28.01 -11.47 -0.65
N ILE A 245 27.03 -12.17 -0.08
CA ILE A 245 27.26 -13.39 0.70
C ILE A 245 26.69 -14.57 -0.09
N LYS A 246 27.47 -15.63 -0.28
CA LYS A 246 26.94 -16.91 -0.75
C LYS A 246 26.02 -17.48 0.33
N ALA A 247 24.79 -17.82 -0.03
CA ALA A 247 23.76 -18.36 0.85
C ALA A 247 23.99 -19.85 1.15
N ASP A 248 25.20 -20.16 1.60
CA ASP A 248 25.69 -21.49 1.97
C ASP A 248 26.40 -21.40 3.32
N GLN A 249 26.34 -22.48 4.11
CA GLN A 249 26.81 -22.46 5.50
C GLN A 249 28.33 -22.28 5.61
N ASP A 250 29.10 -22.85 4.68
CA ASP A 250 30.56 -22.82 4.71
C ASP A 250 31.10 -21.69 3.83
N ALA A 251 30.54 -21.52 2.63
CA ALA A 251 31.00 -20.49 1.69
C ALA A 251 30.74 -19.05 2.15
N LYS A 252 29.86 -18.84 3.14
CA LYS A 252 29.64 -17.50 3.72
C LYS A 252 30.87 -16.95 4.44
N TYR A 253 31.77 -17.80 4.93
CA TYR A 253 32.94 -17.35 5.70
C TYR A 253 33.91 -16.49 4.88
N ASP A 254 33.96 -16.68 3.55
CA ASP A 254 34.72 -15.81 2.64
C ASP A 254 34.33 -14.34 2.79
N PHE A 255 33.02 -14.07 2.93
CA PHE A 255 32.51 -12.71 3.14
C PHE A 255 32.84 -12.20 4.55
N PHE A 256 32.61 -13.00 5.58
CA PHE A 256 32.78 -12.57 6.98
C PHE A 256 34.25 -12.36 7.35
N ASP A 257 35.17 -13.22 6.91
CA ASP A 257 36.61 -13.01 7.12
C ASP A 257 37.08 -11.74 6.40
N ALA A 258 36.68 -11.56 5.14
CA ALA A 258 37.10 -10.39 4.36
C ALA A 258 36.47 -9.07 4.83
N THR A 259 35.38 -9.11 5.60
CA THR A 259 34.68 -7.92 6.10
C THR A 259 35.04 -7.59 7.56
N TYR A 260 35.20 -8.62 8.40
CA TYR A 260 35.37 -8.46 9.85
C TYR A 260 36.65 -9.09 10.41
N GLY A 261 37.26 -10.06 9.73
CA GLY A 261 38.41 -10.83 10.23
C GLY A 261 39.70 -10.01 10.45
N GLN A 262 39.78 -8.78 9.93
CA GLN A 262 40.93 -7.88 10.15
C GLN A 262 40.82 -7.09 11.47
N HIS A 263 39.63 -6.95 12.05
CA HIS A 263 39.42 -6.13 13.25
C HIS A 263 39.70 -6.87 14.57
N GLU A 264 39.67 -8.20 14.59
CA GLU A 264 39.91 -9.01 15.81
C GLU A 264 41.37 -9.46 15.99
N ARG A 265 42.28 -9.07 15.08
CA ARG A 265 43.71 -9.42 15.12
C ARG A 265 44.63 -8.33 15.69
N ASN A 266 44.05 -7.23 16.17
CA ASN A 266 44.73 -6.12 16.87
C ASN A 266 44.11 -5.93 18.26
#